data_AF-A0AAN7UMD7-F1
#
_entry.id   AF-A0AAN7UMD7-F1
#
_cell.length_a   1.000
_cell.length_b   1.000
_cell.length_c   1.000
_cell.angle_alpha   90.00
_cell.angle_beta   90.00
_cell.angle_gamma   90.00
#
_symmetry.space_group_name_H-M   'P 1'
#
loop_
_entity.id
_entity.type
_entity.pdbx_description
1 polymer ?
#
loop_
_entity_poly.entity_id
_entity_poly.type
_entity_poly.pdbx_seq_one_letter_code
_entity_poly.pdbx_strand_id
1 'polypeptide(L)'
;MSIKSITSLVLVVLSLIAITSANIWSYCPGNVDSTFEIDTLTVTPDPPIIGKGAFVQLSGNLNQEVTEGASIFSLQYYIDGGWRNLPTFKNNVCSLLSCPVQPGPLNFNTTIKVPFITPPGQYQGTLLLTDQNNRNISCLTFQTTMGYSI
;
A
#
# COMPACT_ATOMS: atom_id res chain seq x y z
N MET A 1 43.04 24.15 -38.85
CA MET A 1 41.89 23.43 -39.42
C MET A 1 41.74 22.13 -38.63
N SER A 2 41.22 22.17 -37.40
CA SER A 2 39.82 22.36 -36.99
C SER A 2 38.88 21.31 -37.59
N ILE A 3 38.68 20.20 -36.87
CA ILE A 3 37.49 19.33 -36.82
C ILE A 3 37.48 18.78 -35.36
N LYS A 4 36.89 19.55 -34.42
CA LYS A 4 35.56 19.33 -33.84
C LYS A 4 35.50 18.00 -33.08
N SER A 5 35.84 17.94 -31.78
CA SER A 5 35.02 18.49 -30.68
C SER A 5 33.55 18.06 -30.76
N ILE A 6 33.25 16.75 -30.91
CA ILE A 6 31.87 16.22 -30.87
C ILE A 6 31.77 14.88 -30.13
N THR A 7 32.84 14.13 -29.89
CA THR A 7 32.74 12.77 -29.33
C THR A 7 32.59 12.67 -27.80
N SER A 8 32.65 13.79 -27.06
CA SER A 8 32.60 13.77 -25.58
C SER A 8 31.22 14.06 -24.96
N LEU A 9 30.20 14.39 -25.76
CA LEU A 9 28.88 14.82 -25.23
C LEU A 9 27.80 13.73 -25.23
N VAL A 10 28.09 12.51 -25.71
CA VAL A 10 27.08 11.44 -25.82
C VAL A 10 27.10 10.48 -24.61
N LEU A 11 28.12 10.54 -23.75
CA LEU A 11 28.28 9.58 -22.64
C LEU A 11 27.71 10.03 -21.28
N VAL A 12 27.14 11.24 -21.18
CA VAL A 12 26.62 11.81 -19.90
C VAL A 12 25.12 12.13 -20.00
N VAL A 13 24.42 11.46 -20.91
CA VAL A 13 22.94 11.47 -20.98
C VAL A 13 22.41 10.03 -20.79
N LEU A 14 23.05 9.27 -19.89
CA LEU A 14 22.35 8.20 -19.18
C LEU A 14 21.56 8.89 -18.06
N SER A 15 20.58 9.67 -18.51
CA SER A 15 19.60 10.36 -17.69
C SER A 15 19.08 9.40 -16.63
N LEU A 16 19.13 9.87 -15.39
CA LEU A 16 18.47 9.27 -14.25
C LEU A 16 17.03 8.95 -14.63
N ILE A 17 16.77 7.73 -15.08
CA ILE A 17 15.45 7.15 -14.97
C ILE A 17 15.35 6.88 -13.47
N ALA A 18 14.95 7.89 -12.72
CA ALA A 18 14.40 7.66 -11.40
C ALA A 18 13.27 6.69 -11.65
N ILE A 19 13.48 5.42 -11.30
CA ILE A 19 12.42 4.42 -11.28
C ILE A 19 11.50 4.93 -10.19
N THR A 20 10.56 5.80 -10.54
CA THR A 20 9.45 6.14 -9.67
C THR A 20 8.67 4.85 -9.54
N SER A 21 8.91 4.08 -8.47
CA SER A 21 8.04 2.98 -8.12
C SER A 21 6.65 3.58 -7.99
N ALA A 22 5.79 3.29 -8.95
CA ALA A 22 4.41 3.72 -8.90
C ALA A 22 3.79 3.02 -7.71
N ASN A 23 3.46 3.80 -6.68
CA ASN A 23 2.85 3.29 -5.47
C ASN A 23 1.51 2.64 -5.83
N ILE A 24 1.32 1.37 -5.48
CA ILE A 24 0.07 0.64 -5.82
C ILE A 24 -1.15 1.15 -5.03
N TRP A 25 -0.95 2.04 -4.07
CA TRP A 25 -1.97 2.51 -3.13
C TRP A 25 -2.53 3.89 -3.49
N SER A 26 -3.79 4.10 -3.12
CA SER A 26 -4.47 5.39 -3.22
C SER A 26 -5.52 5.51 -2.12
N TYR A 27 -5.94 6.72 -1.77
CA TYR A 27 -7.09 6.90 -0.90
C TYR A 27 -8.37 6.45 -1.59
N CYS A 28 -9.32 5.93 -0.80
CA CYS A 28 -10.67 5.69 -1.29
C CYS A 28 -11.34 7.02 -1.71
N PRO A 29 -12.23 7.03 -2.73
CA PRO A 29 -12.99 8.23 -3.12
C PRO A 29 -13.81 8.89 -2.01
N GLY A 30 -14.06 8.18 -0.89
CA GLY A 30 -14.77 8.68 0.30
C GLY A 30 -13.89 8.90 1.53
N ASN A 31 -12.56 8.94 1.39
CA ASN A 31 -11.66 9.22 2.52
C ASN A 31 -11.66 10.72 2.89
N VAL A 32 -12.79 11.21 3.39
CA VAL A 32 -12.99 12.61 3.83
C VAL A 32 -12.83 12.67 5.34
N ASP A 33 -12.22 13.76 5.84
CA ASP A 33 -12.01 14.03 7.27
C ASP A 33 -11.42 12.85 8.06
N SER A 34 -10.51 12.10 7.41
CA SER A 34 -9.85 10.95 8.03
C SER A 34 -8.95 11.38 9.18
N THR A 35 -9.00 10.68 10.30
CA THR A 35 -8.22 11.07 11.49
C THR A 35 -6.73 10.71 11.38
N PHE A 36 -6.33 9.91 10.39
CA PHE A 36 -4.93 9.60 10.09
C PHE A 36 -4.51 10.12 8.72
N GLU A 37 -3.52 11.00 8.71
CA GLU A 37 -2.90 11.56 7.50
C GLU A 37 -1.62 10.78 7.20
N ILE A 38 -1.56 10.14 6.04
CA ILE A 38 -0.41 9.32 5.63
C ILE A 38 0.61 10.19 4.91
N ASP A 39 1.84 10.20 5.44
CA ASP A 39 2.99 10.84 4.80
C ASP A 39 3.69 9.88 3.83
N THR A 40 3.92 8.64 4.28
CA THR A 40 4.56 7.60 3.46
C THR A 40 3.86 6.26 3.63
N LEU A 41 3.75 5.54 2.52
CA LEU A 41 3.28 4.16 2.48
C LEU A 41 4.13 3.42 1.47
N THR A 42 4.88 2.41 1.90
CA THR A 42 5.70 1.59 1.00
C THR A 42 5.40 0.12 1.23
N VAL A 43 5.51 -0.66 0.15
CA VAL A 43 5.43 -2.12 0.20
C VAL A 43 6.68 -2.68 -0.46
N THR A 44 7.24 -3.75 0.09
CA THR A 44 8.43 -4.39 -0.47
C THR A 44 8.33 -5.91 -0.32
N PRO A 45 8.42 -6.70 -1.42
CA PRO A 45 8.55 -6.25 -2.81
C PRO A 45 7.27 -5.56 -3.33
N ASP A 46 7.44 -4.67 -4.31
CA ASP A 46 6.34 -4.04 -5.06
C ASP A 46 6.55 -4.31 -6.57
N PRO A 47 5.69 -5.10 -7.23
CA PRO A 47 4.48 -5.74 -6.69
C PRO A 47 4.78 -6.85 -5.66
N PRO A 48 3.86 -7.13 -4.72
CA PRO A 48 3.97 -8.27 -3.82
C PRO A 48 4.15 -9.60 -4.57
N ILE A 49 4.97 -10.49 -3.99
CA ILE A 49 5.34 -11.77 -4.61
C ILE A 49 4.64 -12.92 -3.89
N ILE A 50 4.04 -13.82 -4.67
CA ILE A 50 3.35 -15.01 -4.17
C ILE A 50 4.33 -15.93 -3.43
N GLY A 51 3.93 -16.42 -2.26
CA GLY A 51 4.75 -17.28 -1.39
C GLY A 51 5.78 -16.52 -0.55
N LYS A 52 5.86 -15.19 -0.66
CA LYS A 52 6.77 -14.35 0.13
C LYS A 52 6.02 -13.40 1.06
N GLY A 53 6.73 -12.88 2.05
CA GLY A 53 6.23 -11.78 2.87
C GLY A 53 6.37 -10.46 2.12
N ALA A 54 5.30 -9.67 2.11
CA ALA A 54 5.32 -8.27 1.66
C ALA A 54 5.41 -7.37 2.89
N PHE A 55 6.55 -6.69 3.05
CA PHE A 55 6.79 -5.76 4.13
C PHE A 55 6.16 -4.41 3.81
N VAL A 56 5.25 -3.96 4.66
CA VAL A 56 4.54 -2.69 4.57
C VAL A 56 5.10 -1.75 5.61
N GLN A 57 5.44 -0.53 5.20
CA GLN A 57 5.83 0.55 6.09
C GLN A 57 4.93 1.75 5.83
N LEU A 58 4.32 2.26 6.89
CA LEU A 58 3.38 3.35 6.88
C LEU A 58 3.85 4.37 7.92
N SER A 59 3.97 5.63 7.53
CA SER A 59 4.19 6.74 8.46
C SER A 59 3.17 7.84 8.22
N GLY A 60 2.81 8.54 9.27
CA GLY A 60 1.86 9.63 9.19
C GLY A 60 1.58 10.27 10.54
N ASN A 61 0.54 11.09 10.59
CA ASN A 61 0.10 11.76 11.80
C ASN A 61 -1.36 11.42 12.13
N LEU A 62 -1.59 11.00 13.39
CA LEU A 62 -2.92 10.71 13.92
C LEU A 62 -3.46 11.92 14.68
N ASN A 63 -4.61 12.43 14.26
CA ASN A 63 -5.20 13.65 14.82
C ASN A 63 -6.13 13.38 16.01
N GLN A 64 -6.48 12.12 16.29
CA GLN A 64 -7.46 11.74 17.31
C GLN A 64 -7.06 10.44 18.02
N GLU A 65 -7.36 10.32 19.31
CA GLU A 65 -7.11 9.09 20.06
C GLU A 65 -7.96 7.93 19.52
N VAL A 66 -7.32 6.77 19.35
CA VAL A 66 -7.98 5.51 18.96
C VAL A 66 -7.88 4.54 20.13
N THR A 67 -9.01 4.25 20.75
CA THR A 67 -9.11 3.31 21.88
C THR A 67 -9.63 1.94 21.47
N GLU A 68 -10.44 1.91 20.41
CA GLU A 68 -10.98 0.73 19.74
C GLU A 68 -11.22 1.08 18.26
N GLY A 69 -11.45 0.09 17.41
CA GLY A 69 -11.88 0.34 16.05
C GLY A 69 -12.10 -0.91 15.23
N ALA A 70 -12.68 -0.74 14.03
CA ALA A 70 -12.83 -1.81 13.06
C ALA A 70 -11.81 -1.68 11.93
N SER A 71 -11.27 -2.82 11.51
CA SER A 71 -10.42 -2.97 10.33
C SER A 71 -11.12 -3.91 9.35
N ILE A 72 -11.47 -3.41 8.17
CA ILE A 72 -12.16 -4.17 7.13
C ILE A 72 -11.27 -4.20 5.90
N PHE A 73 -10.77 -5.38 5.56
CA PHE A 73 -9.95 -5.61 4.38
C PHE A 73 -10.71 -6.46 3.36
N SER A 74 -11.02 -5.87 2.21
CA SER A 74 -11.73 -6.53 1.10
C SER A 74 -10.79 -6.71 -0.08
N LEU A 75 -10.88 -7.85 -0.74
CA LEU A 75 -10.06 -8.21 -1.90
C LEU A 75 -10.93 -8.64 -3.06
N GLN A 76 -10.45 -8.36 -4.27
CA GLN A 76 -11.04 -8.87 -5.50
C GLN A 76 -9.94 -9.44 -6.39
N TYR A 77 -10.26 -10.53 -7.09
CA TYR A 77 -9.40 -11.17 -8.07
C TYR A 77 -10.03 -11.05 -9.46
N TYR A 78 -9.22 -10.72 -10.47
CA TYR A 78 -9.70 -10.63 -11.85
C TYR A 78 -9.62 -12.00 -12.53
N ILE A 79 -10.78 -12.54 -12.91
CA ILE A 79 -10.92 -13.83 -13.59
C ILE A 79 -12.08 -13.78 -14.58
N ASP A 80 -11.94 -14.46 -15.72
CA ASP A 80 -12.97 -14.57 -16.77
C ASP A 80 -13.57 -13.21 -17.18
N GLY A 81 -12.70 -12.21 -17.35
CA GLY A 81 -13.11 -10.89 -17.83
C GLY A 81 -13.76 -9.98 -16.79
N GLY A 82 -13.77 -10.35 -15.50
CA GLY A 82 -14.35 -9.50 -14.46
C GLY A 82 -13.75 -9.69 -13.07
N TRP A 83 -14.06 -8.73 -12.19
CA TRP A 83 -13.67 -8.81 -10.78
C TRP A 83 -14.58 -9.75 -9.99
N ARG A 84 -14.00 -10.55 -9.09
CA ARG A 84 -14.71 -11.42 -8.16
C ARG A 84 -14.26 -11.11 -6.74
N ASN A 85 -15.23 -10.91 -5.85
CA ASN A 85 -14.95 -10.68 -4.43
C ASN A 85 -14.36 -11.95 -3.81
N LEU A 86 -13.25 -11.77 -3.12
CA LEU A 86 -12.70 -12.75 -2.18
C LEU A 86 -13.30 -12.49 -0.77
N PRO A 87 -13.09 -13.40 0.19
CA PRO A 87 -13.55 -13.17 1.56
C PRO A 87 -13.05 -11.83 2.13
N THR A 88 -13.96 -11.09 2.74
CA THR A 88 -13.63 -9.87 3.50
C THR A 88 -13.10 -10.27 4.88
N PHE A 89 -11.93 -9.76 5.23
CA PHE A 89 -11.35 -9.94 6.56
C PHE A 89 -11.80 -8.78 7.46
N LYS A 90 -12.36 -9.11 8.61
CA LYS A 90 -12.79 -8.15 9.62
C LYS A 90 -12.00 -8.39 10.89
N ASN A 91 -11.30 -7.36 11.36
CA ASN A 91 -10.49 -7.38 12.56
C ASN A 91 -10.75 -6.11 13.39
N ASN A 92 -10.17 -6.05 14.58
CA ASN A 92 -10.15 -4.84 15.39
C ASN A 92 -8.86 -4.03 15.07
N VAL A 93 -8.93 -2.71 15.05
CA VAL A 93 -7.72 -1.86 14.85
C VAL A 93 -6.67 -2.16 15.91
N CYS A 94 -7.08 -2.42 17.15
CA CYS A 94 -6.21 -2.77 18.27
C CYS A 94 -5.63 -4.19 18.20
N SER A 95 -6.00 -4.99 17.20
CA SER A 95 -5.27 -6.23 16.86
C SER A 95 -4.01 -5.96 16.01
N LEU A 96 -3.95 -4.78 15.39
CA LEU A 96 -2.84 -4.32 14.56
C LEU A 96 -1.95 -3.32 15.30
N LEU A 97 -2.55 -2.48 16.15
CA LEU A 97 -1.89 -1.42 16.92
C LEU A 97 -2.04 -1.65 18.42
N SER A 98 -1.06 -1.22 19.22
CA SER A 98 -1.17 -1.22 20.68
C SER A 98 -2.04 -0.05 21.14
N CYS A 99 -3.31 -0.33 21.46
CA CYS A 99 -4.24 0.67 21.96
C CYS A 99 -4.09 0.94 23.47
N PRO A 100 -4.42 2.15 23.95
CA PRO A 100 -4.90 3.30 23.17
C PRO A 100 -3.76 3.97 22.38
N VAL A 101 -4.04 4.30 21.11
CA VAL A 101 -3.10 5.05 20.26
C VAL A 101 -3.37 6.53 20.45
N GLN A 102 -2.38 7.24 21.01
CA GLN A 102 -2.47 8.67 21.26
C GLN A 102 -2.32 9.49 19.97
N PRO A 103 -2.90 10.71 19.90
CA PRO A 103 -2.64 11.62 18.80
C PRO A 103 -1.14 11.94 18.64
N GLY A 104 -0.70 12.11 17.40
CA GLY A 104 0.66 12.47 17.03
C GLY A 104 1.26 11.58 15.93
N PRO A 105 2.58 11.68 15.72
CA PRO A 105 3.29 10.90 14.70
C PRO A 105 3.19 9.39 14.99
N LEU A 106 2.82 8.63 13.97
CA LEU A 106 2.68 7.17 14.05
C LEU A 106 3.47 6.52 12.92
N ASN A 107 4.27 5.52 13.29
CA ASN A 107 4.93 4.62 12.35
C ASN A 107 4.37 3.21 12.56
N PHE A 108 3.91 2.60 11.48
CA PHE A 108 3.36 1.26 11.48
C PHE A 108 4.06 0.40 10.42
N ASN A 109 4.69 -0.67 10.88
CA ASN A 109 5.42 -1.60 10.02
C ASN A 109 4.88 -3.01 10.25
N THR A 110 4.55 -3.72 9.17
CA THR A 110 4.05 -5.09 9.26
C THR A 110 4.43 -5.91 8.04
N THR A 111 4.48 -7.24 8.20
CA THR A 111 4.70 -8.15 7.08
C THR A 111 3.42 -8.91 6.78
N ILE A 112 2.85 -8.66 5.61
CA ILE A 112 1.72 -9.41 5.08
C ILE A 112 2.24 -10.68 4.41
N LYS A 113 1.76 -11.84 4.83
CA LYS A 113 2.12 -13.11 4.18
C LYS A 113 1.23 -13.33 2.96
N VAL A 114 1.82 -13.48 1.78
CA VAL A 114 1.09 -13.92 0.58
C VAL A 114 1.29 -15.44 0.45
N PRO A 115 0.24 -16.26 0.68
CA PRO A 115 0.38 -17.72 0.63
C PRO A 115 0.86 -18.22 -0.74
N PHE A 116 1.58 -19.33 -0.79
CA PHE A 116 2.05 -19.92 -2.05
C PHE A 116 0.91 -20.44 -2.95
N ILE A 117 -0.24 -20.75 -2.34
CA ILE A 117 -1.47 -21.19 -3.05
C ILE A 117 -2.23 -20.04 -3.72
N THR A 118 -1.81 -18.78 -3.53
CA THR A 118 -2.45 -17.62 -4.16
C THR A 118 -2.29 -17.70 -5.68
N PRO A 119 -3.36 -17.63 -6.47
CA PRO A 119 -3.25 -17.64 -7.93
C PRO A 119 -2.50 -16.43 -8.48
N PRO A 120 -1.69 -16.56 -9.55
CA PRO A 120 -1.14 -15.40 -10.23
C PRO A 120 -2.25 -14.60 -10.94
N GLY A 121 -2.05 -13.29 -11.07
CA GLY A 121 -2.98 -12.41 -11.79
C GLY A 121 -3.19 -11.06 -11.11
N GLN A 122 -4.27 -10.39 -11.51
CA GLN A 122 -4.59 -9.04 -11.03
C GLN A 122 -5.47 -9.10 -9.78
N TYR A 123 -5.09 -8.28 -8.81
CA TYR A 123 -5.78 -8.11 -7.55
C TYR A 123 -6.03 -6.64 -7.29
N GLN A 124 -7.17 -6.34 -6.70
CA GLN A 124 -7.43 -5.05 -6.10
C GLN A 124 -8.03 -5.25 -4.72
N GLY A 125 -7.89 -4.25 -3.86
CA GLY A 125 -8.46 -4.36 -2.53
C GLY A 125 -8.64 -3.02 -1.87
N THR A 126 -9.39 -3.05 -0.78
CA THR A 126 -9.73 -1.88 0.01
C THR A 126 -9.50 -2.22 1.48
N LEU A 127 -8.79 -1.34 2.19
CA LEU A 127 -8.62 -1.34 3.63
C LEU A 127 -9.37 -0.14 4.19
N LEU A 128 -10.42 -0.39 4.97
CA LEU A 128 -11.15 0.63 5.71
C LEU A 128 -10.88 0.47 7.20
N LEU A 129 -10.43 1.54 7.84
CA LEU A 129 -10.21 1.60 9.29
C LEU A 129 -11.15 2.65 9.90
N THR A 130 -11.88 2.27 10.94
CA THR A 130 -12.74 3.20 11.71
C THR A 130 -12.44 3.10 13.19
N ASP A 131 -12.62 4.21 13.92
CA ASP A 131 -12.36 4.28 15.37
C ASP A 131 -13.58 3.88 16.22
N GLN A 132 -13.48 4.03 17.54
CA GLN A 132 -14.52 3.75 18.53
C GLN A 132 -15.83 4.53 18.32
N ASN A 133 -15.78 5.63 17.56
CA ASN A 133 -16.93 6.48 17.23
C ASN A 133 -17.40 6.28 15.78
N ASN A 134 -16.93 5.22 15.10
CA ASN A 134 -17.11 4.97 13.67
C ASN A 134 -16.57 6.10 12.77
N ARG A 135 -15.66 6.93 13.26
CA ARG A 135 -14.99 7.93 12.41
C ARG A 135 -13.96 7.23 11.55
N ASN A 136 -13.80 7.69 10.32
CA ASN A 136 -12.81 7.16 9.40
C ASN A 136 -11.40 7.47 9.92
N ILE A 137 -10.63 6.43 10.25
CA ILE A 137 -9.21 6.59 10.54
C ILE A 137 -8.47 6.78 9.22
N SER A 138 -8.66 5.86 8.29
CA SER A 138 -8.17 5.95 6.91
C SER A 138 -8.86 4.90 6.05
N CYS A 139 -9.01 5.20 4.77
CA CYS A 139 -9.47 4.26 3.76
C CYS A 139 -8.51 4.26 2.58
N LEU A 140 -7.92 3.10 2.31
CA LEU A 140 -6.96 2.87 1.24
C LEU A 140 -7.49 1.85 0.26
N THR A 141 -7.17 2.05 -1.01
CA THR A 141 -7.36 1.07 -2.07
C THR A 141 -6.02 0.76 -2.71
N PHE A 142 -5.88 -0.44 -3.26
CA PHE A 142 -4.75 -0.80 -4.10
C PHE A 142 -5.19 -1.60 -5.32
N GLN A 143 -4.35 -1.59 -6.34
CA GLN A 143 -4.45 -2.50 -7.48
C GLN A 143 -3.04 -2.94 -7.90
N THR A 144 -2.83 -4.25 -8.03
CA THR A 144 -1.52 -4.81 -8.34
C THR A 144 -1.64 -6.13 -9.12
N THR A 145 -0.56 -6.52 -9.79
CA THR A 145 -0.46 -7.82 -10.46
C THR A 145 0.58 -8.66 -9.75
N MET A 146 0.15 -9.79 -9.18
CA MET A 146 1.02 -10.68 -8.40
C MET A 146 1.43 -11.89 -9.23
N GLY A 147 2.68 -12.31 -9.03
CA GLY A 147 3.28 -13.50 -9.62
C GLY A 147 4.26 -14.17 -8.66
N TYR A 148 4.79 -15.33 -9.07
CA TYR A 148 5.87 -16.00 -8.36
C TYR A 148 7.22 -15.31 -8.65
N SER A 149 8.19 -15.45 -7.75
CA SER A 149 9.58 -15.17 -8.12
C SER A 149 10.05 -16.24 -9.09
N ILE A 150 10.24 -15.84 -10.35
CA ILE A 150 11.02 -16.60 -11.34
C ILE A 150 12.52 -16.48 -11.05
#